data_AF-A0A975SWK2-F1
#
_entry.id   AF-A0A975SWK2-F1
#
_cell.length_a   1.000
_cell.length_b   1.000
_cell.length_c   1.000
_cell.angle_alpha   90.00
_cell.angle_beta   90.00
_cell.angle_gamma   90.00
#
_symmetry.space_group_name_H-M   'P 1'
#
loop_
_entity.id
_entity.type
_entity.pdbx_description
1 polymer ?
#
loop_
_entity_poly.entity_id
_entity_poly.type
_entity_poly.pdbx_seq_one_letter_code
_entity_poly.pdbx_strand_id
1 'polypeptide(L)'
;MASSSPSASPVTPASSATRPGRRRQRSVRVTVAVALLGAATALVLVALPTQSPLWLSIASVVALASGWAAARIVYNELAQSRREAAGDRAAQAQAYRSMFSERASEHAEFTTVMTDRLVRRDRDVAALEDDVVAAEKRAIEAEARVQREARRANDAQERLVTLTERVQELEIRKAEQADELATWHAEVDVDAVVDLIAWEERVAAGSVSPVQEQKHA
;
A
#
# COMPACT_ATOMS: atom_id res chain seq x y z
N MET A 1 18.47 0.58 3.16
CA MET A 1 17.16 -0.02 2.82
C MET A 1 17.24 -0.49 1.38
N ALA A 2 17.46 -1.80 1.18
CA ALA A 2 17.72 -2.36 -0.13
C ALA A 2 16.39 -2.59 -0.87
N SER A 3 16.20 -1.86 -1.96
CA SER A 3 15.11 -2.03 -2.91
C SER A 3 15.37 -3.29 -3.75
N SER A 4 14.75 -4.40 -3.38
CA SER A 4 14.70 -5.63 -4.17
C SER A 4 13.72 -5.46 -5.33
N SER A 5 14.25 -5.16 -6.52
CA SER A 5 13.51 -5.16 -7.78
C SER A 5 12.93 -6.56 -8.09
N PRO A 6 11.69 -6.68 -8.59
CA PRO A 6 11.17 -7.95 -9.07
C PRO A 6 11.85 -8.31 -10.41
N SER A 7 12.64 -9.38 -10.42
CA SER A 7 13.12 -10.02 -11.64
C SER A 7 11.92 -10.42 -12.51
N ALA A 8 11.76 -9.75 -13.64
CA ALA A 8 10.87 -10.18 -14.71
C ALA A 8 11.29 -11.59 -15.15
N SER A 9 10.43 -12.57 -14.93
CA SER A 9 10.63 -13.92 -15.43
C SER A 9 10.75 -13.88 -16.97
N PRO A 10 11.72 -14.57 -17.57
CA PRO A 10 11.82 -14.65 -19.02
C PRO A 10 10.58 -15.36 -19.56
N VAL A 11 9.76 -14.61 -20.30
CA VAL A 11 8.70 -15.19 -21.14
C VAL A 11 9.41 -16.05 -22.18
N THR A 12 9.48 -17.34 -21.94
CA THR A 12 10.04 -18.30 -22.89
C THR A 12 9.12 -18.30 -24.10
N PRO A 13 9.59 -17.92 -25.30
CA PRO A 13 8.74 -17.99 -26.49
C PRO A 13 8.33 -19.44 -26.67
N ALA A 14 7.02 -19.69 -26.64
CA ALA A 14 6.44 -20.99 -26.92
C ALA A 14 7.01 -21.48 -28.25
N SER A 15 7.78 -22.58 -28.21
CA SER A 15 8.35 -23.20 -29.39
C SER A 15 7.21 -23.48 -30.37
N SER A 16 7.21 -22.75 -31.48
CA SER A 16 6.25 -22.92 -32.56
C SER A 16 6.43 -24.32 -33.11
N ALA A 17 5.62 -25.27 -32.64
CA ALA A 17 5.59 -26.63 -33.12
C ALA A 17 5.52 -26.60 -34.64
N THR A 18 6.60 -27.03 -35.28
CA THR A 18 6.71 -27.13 -36.73
C THR A 18 5.52 -27.92 -37.23
N ARG A 19 4.61 -27.31 -37.99
CA ARG A 19 3.52 -28.03 -38.66
C ARG A 19 4.17 -29.16 -39.45
N PRO A 20 3.88 -30.45 -39.15
CA PRO A 20 4.40 -31.52 -39.97
C PRO A 20 3.91 -31.27 -41.40
N GLY A 21 4.89 -31.08 -42.29
CA GLY A 21 4.64 -30.68 -43.67
C GLY A 21 3.65 -31.62 -44.33
N ARG A 22 2.77 -31.05 -45.14
CA ARG A 22 1.70 -31.69 -45.94
C ARG A 22 2.18 -32.80 -46.90
N ARG A 23 3.47 -33.14 -46.88
CA ARG A 23 4.10 -34.22 -47.63
C ARG A 23 3.96 -35.52 -46.83
N ARG A 24 2.74 -36.07 -46.81
CA ARG A 24 2.54 -37.44 -46.33
C ARG A 24 3.39 -38.39 -47.18
N GLN A 25 4.13 -39.25 -46.50
CA GLN A 25 4.90 -40.34 -47.09
C GLN A 25 3.96 -41.19 -47.95
N ARG A 26 4.34 -41.47 -49.21
CA ARG A 26 3.52 -42.27 -50.12
C ARG A 26 3.38 -43.67 -49.56
N SER A 27 2.16 -44.14 -49.31
CA SER A 27 1.95 -45.45 -48.69
C SER A 27 2.31 -46.57 -49.67
N VAL A 28 3.11 -47.53 -49.18
CA VAL A 28 3.56 -48.70 -49.96
C VAL A 28 2.39 -49.49 -50.54
N ARG A 29 1.25 -49.51 -49.84
CA ARG A 29 0.01 -50.16 -50.28
C ARG A 29 -0.58 -49.52 -51.55
N VAL A 30 -0.56 -48.20 -51.65
CA VAL A 30 -1.02 -47.49 -52.85
C VAL A 30 -0.06 -47.73 -54.02
N THR A 31 1.25 -47.80 -53.77
CA THR A 31 2.21 -48.14 -54.83
C THR A 31 2.02 -49.57 -55.36
N VAL A 32 1.68 -50.54 -54.50
CA VAL A 32 1.36 -51.91 -54.91
C VAL A 32 0.08 -51.96 -55.74
N ALA A 33 -0.97 -51.24 -55.33
CA ALA A 33 -2.21 -51.14 -56.10
C ALA A 33 -1.98 -50.55 -57.50
N VAL A 34 -1.17 -49.49 -57.61
CA VAL A 34 -0.80 -48.90 -58.91
C VAL A 34 0.06 -49.86 -59.76
N ALA A 35 0.99 -50.60 -59.14
CA ALA A 35 1.81 -51.58 -59.84
C ALA A 35 0.97 -52.74 -60.39
N LEU A 36 -0.01 -53.25 -59.62
CA LEU A 36 -0.95 -54.29 -60.07
C LEU A 36 -1.79 -53.83 -61.27
N LEU A 37 -2.32 -52.61 -61.22
CA LEU A 37 -3.04 -52.03 -62.35
C LEU A 37 -2.13 -51.86 -63.58
N GLY A 38 -0.90 -51.39 -63.39
CA GLY A 38 0.08 -51.25 -64.46
C GLY A 38 0.43 -52.59 -65.12
N ALA A 39 0.66 -53.64 -64.33
CA ALA A 39 0.93 -54.98 -64.81
C ALA A 39 -0.26 -55.58 -65.59
N ALA A 40 -1.48 -55.42 -65.08
CA ALA A 40 -2.69 -55.86 -65.78
C ALA A 40 -2.86 -55.13 -67.12
N THR A 41 -2.63 -53.82 -67.15
CA THR A 41 -2.71 -53.02 -68.38
C THR A 41 -1.67 -53.47 -69.42
N ALA A 42 -0.43 -53.71 -68.98
CA ALA A 42 0.63 -54.22 -69.85
C ALA A 42 0.31 -55.60 -70.42
N LEU A 43 -0.26 -56.50 -69.61
CA LEU A 43 -0.65 -57.83 -70.04
C LEU A 43 -1.76 -57.79 -71.11
N VAL A 44 -2.74 -56.90 -70.95
CA VAL A 44 -3.79 -56.68 -71.97
C VAL A 44 -3.18 -56.16 -73.28
N LEU A 45 -2.24 -55.21 -73.22
CA LEU A 45 -1.58 -54.68 -74.42
C LEU A 45 -0.78 -55.75 -75.18
N VAL A 46 -0.14 -56.68 -74.47
CA VAL A 46 0.57 -57.81 -75.08
C VAL A 46 -0.39 -58.84 -75.69
N ALA A 47 -1.58 -59.02 -75.10
CA ALA A 47 -2.57 -59.97 -75.61
C ALA A 47 -3.24 -59.51 -76.91
N LEU A 48 -3.43 -58.19 -77.12
CA LEU A 48 -4.10 -57.61 -78.30
C LEU A 48 -3.60 -58.13 -79.66
N PRO A 49 -2.28 -58.11 -79.98
CA PRO A 49 -1.79 -58.53 -81.30
C PRO A 49 -1.96 -60.02 -81.59
N THR A 50 -2.15 -60.88 -80.57
CA THR A 50 -2.30 -62.32 -80.80
C THR A 50 -3.65 -62.72 -81.39
N GLN A 51 -4.66 -61.84 -81.33
CA GLN A 51 -6.05 -62.07 -81.79
C GLN A 51 -6.70 -63.38 -81.30
N SER A 52 -6.13 -64.03 -80.28
CA SER A 52 -6.62 -65.30 -79.77
C SER A 52 -7.70 -65.07 -78.71
N PRO A 53 -8.90 -65.65 -78.87
CA PRO A 53 -10.00 -65.44 -77.92
C PRO A 53 -9.68 -66.01 -76.53
N LEU A 54 -8.86 -67.07 -76.45
CA LEU A 54 -8.39 -67.65 -75.19
C LEU A 54 -7.51 -66.66 -74.41
N TRP A 55 -6.52 -66.06 -75.07
CA TRP A 55 -5.62 -65.09 -74.43
C TRP A 55 -6.33 -63.82 -73.98
N LEU A 56 -7.28 -63.33 -74.78
CA LEU A 56 -8.11 -62.17 -74.41
C LEU A 56 -9.01 -62.47 -73.21
N SER A 57 -9.59 -63.68 -73.14
CA SER A 57 -10.42 -64.10 -72.02
C SER A 57 -9.61 -64.16 -70.72
N ILE A 58 -8.43 -64.79 -70.74
CA ILE A 58 -7.53 -64.87 -69.58
C ILE A 58 -7.10 -63.46 -69.14
N ALA A 59 -6.67 -62.62 -70.08
CA ALA A 59 -6.25 -61.26 -69.79
C ALA A 59 -7.37 -60.42 -69.14
N SER A 60 -8.61 -60.57 -69.62
CA SER A 60 -9.76 -59.86 -69.07
C SER A 60 -10.05 -60.26 -67.60
N VAL A 61 -10.01 -61.56 -67.29
CA VAL A 61 -10.24 -62.07 -65.93
C VAL A 61 -9.13 -61.58 -64.99
N VAL A 62 -7.87 -61.64 -65.41
CA VAL A 62 -6.72 -61.13 -64.63
C VAL A 62 -6.83 -59.63 -64.40
N ALA A 63 -7.24 -58.86 -65.41
CA ALA A 63 -7.43 -57.43 -65.28
C ALA A 63 -8.56 -57.07 -64.29
N LEU A 64 -9.70 -57.77 -64.36
CA LEU A 64 -10.80 -57.59 -63.40
C LEU A 64 -10.40 -57.96 -61.98
N ALA A 65 -9.71 -59.10 -61.79
CA ALA A 65 -9.23 -59.53 -60.48
C ALA A 65 -8.21 -58.52 -59.89
N SER A 66 -7.28 -58.04 -60.72
CA SER A 66 -6.27 -57.05 -60.32
C SER A 66 -6.91 -55.70 -59.99
N GLY A 67 -7.89 -55.25 -60.78
CA GLY A 67 -8.65 -54.04 -60.54
C GLY A 67 -9.46 -54.10 -59.24
N TRP A 68 -10.12 -55.23 -58.98
CA TRP A 68 -10.86 -55.45 -57.74
C TRP A 68 -9.94 -55.48 -56.51
N ALA A 69 -8.80 -56.18 -56.60
CA ALA A 69 -7.80 -56.21 -55.55
C ALA A 69 -7.22 -54.81 -55.25
N ALA A 70 -6.88 -54.04 -56.29
CA ALA A 70 -6.40 -52.67 -56.16
C ALA A 70 -7.46 -51.76 -55.47
N ALA A 71 -8.72 -51.84 -55.90
CA ALA A 71 -9.82 -51.11 -55.28
C ALA A 71 -9.98 -51.46 -53.80
N ARG A 72 -9.89 -52.75 -53.44
CA ARG A 72 -10.01 -53.20 -52.05
C ARG A 72 -8.87 -52.68 -51.17
N ILE A 73 -7.64 -52.71 -51.67
CA ILE A 73 -6.45 -52.17 -50.98
C ILE A 73 -6.63 -50.67 -50.72
N VAL A 74 -6.98 -49.89 -51.75
CA VAL A 74 -7.17 -48.44 -51.63
C VAL A 74 -8.32 -48.10 -50.68
N TYR A 75 -9.43 -48.84 -50.75
CA TYR A 75 -10.57 -48.64 -49.86
C TYR A 75 -10.19 -48.83 -48.39
N ASN A 76 -9.50 -49.93 -48.06
CA ASN A 76 -9.09 -50.22 -46.68
C ASN A 76 -8.12 -49.16 -46.16
N GLU A 77 -7.18 -48.72 -46.98
CA GLU A 77 -6.23 -47.66 -46.62
C GLU A 77 -6.93 -46.32 -46.37
N LEU A 78 -7.91 -45.96 -47.21
CA LEU A 78 -8.69 -44.74 -47.02
C LEU A 78 -9.53 -44.79 -45.74
N ALA A 79 -10.16 -45.94 -45.46
CA ALA A 79 -10.92 -46.14 -44.23
C ALA A 79 -10.02 -46.05 -42.99
N GLN A 80 -8.83 -46.66 -43.03
CA GLN A 80 -7.84 -46.57 -41.96
C GLN A 80 -7.35 -45.14 -41.76
N SER A 81 -6.93 -44.46 -42.83
CA SER A 81 -6.46 -43.07 -42.82
C SER A 81 -7.50 -42.10 -42.25
N ARG A 82 -8.79 -42.31 -42.55
CA ARG A 82 -9.89 -41.52 -41.96
C ARG A 82 -10.02 -41.74 -40.45
N ARG A 83 -9.87 -42.98 -39.97
CA ARG A 83 -9.93 -43.28 -38.53
C ARG A 83 -8.75 -42.67 -37.79
N GLU A 84 -7.54 -42.81 -38.32
CA GLU A 84 -6.34 -42.19 -37.75
C GLU A 84 -6.47 -40.67 -37.72
N ALA A 85 -6.92 -40.04 -38.79
CA ALA A 85 -7.14 -38.60 -38.82
C ALA A 85 -8.26 -38.12 -37.88
N ALA A 86 -9.24 -38.96 -37.55
CA ALA A 86 -10.22 -38.67 -36.51
C ALA A 86 -9.61 -38.81 -35.11
N GLY A 87 -8.80 -39.86 -34.90
CA GLY A 87 -8.04 -40.08 -33.66
C GLY A 87 -7.07 -38.94 -33.35
N ASP A 88 -6.28 -38.51 -34.34
CA ASP A 88 -5.33 -37.39 -34.21
C ASP A 88 -6.04 -36.10 -33.81
N ARG A 89 -7.19 -35.80 -34.44
CA ARG A 89 -7.99 -34.62 -34.09
C ARG A 89 -8.57 -34.71 -32.69
N ALA A 90 -9.02 -35.90 -32.27
CA ALA A 90 -9.50 -36.11 -30.92
C ALA A 90 -8.38 -35.95 -29.88
N ALA A 91 -7.20 -36.52 -30.14
CA ALA A 91 -6.02 -36.38 -29.28
C ALA A 91 -5.55 -34.92 -29.19
N GLN A 92 -5.53 -34.19 -30.31
CA GLN A 92 -5.24 -32.76 -30.33
C GLN A 92 -6.25 -31.96 -29.50
N ALA A 93 -7.55 -32.23 -29.67
CA ALA A 93 -8.60 -31.56 -28.89
C ALA A 93 -8.47 -31.85 -27.39
N GLN A 94 -8.11 -33.07 -27.00
CA GLN A 94 -7.84 -33.44 -25.61
C GLN A 94 -6.61 -32.72 -25.05
N ALA A 95 -5.51 -32.66 -25.82
CA ALA A 95 -4.29 -31.96 -25.41
C ALA A 95 -4.54 -30.44 -25.26
N TYR A 96 -5.30 -29.83 -26.17
CA TYR A 96 -5.70 -28.44 -26.01
C TYR A 96 -6.57 -28.26 -24.76
N ARG A 97 -7.54 -29.14 -24.54
CA ARG A 97 -8.41 -29.09 -23.35
C ARG A 97 -7.59 -29.15 -22.05
N SER A 98 -6.61 -30.05 -21.94
CA SER A 98 -5.79 -30.17 -20.74
C SER A 98 -4.93 -28.93 -20.50
N MET A 99 -4.30 -28.39 -21.55
CA MET A 99 -3.53 -27.14 -21.44
C MET A 99 -4.39 -25.95 -21.04
N PHE A 100 -5.63 -25.88 -21.56
CA PHE A 100 -6.57 -24.81 -21.19
C PHE A 100 -7.06 -24.97 -19.76
N SER A 101 -7.36 -26.19 -19.29
CA SER A 101 -7.78 -26.40 -17.90
C SER A 101 -6.68 -26.06 -16.91
N GLU A 102 -5.43 -26.42 -17.21
CA GLU A 102 -4.26 -26.11 -16.37
C GLU A 102 -4.05 -24.60 -16.26
N ARG A 103 -4.01 -23.89 -17.40
CA ARG A 103 -3.92 -22.41 -17.38
C ARG A 103 -5.11 -21.76 -16.70
N ALA A 104 -6.31 -22.30 -16.85
CA ALA A 104 -7.50 -21.76 -16.17
C ALA A 104 -7.41 -21.90 -14.65
N SER A 105 -6.91 -23.03 -14.12
CA SER A 105 -6.64 -23.17 -12.68
C SER A 105 -5.56 -22.22 -12.19
N GLU A 106 -4.45 -22.10 -12.92
CA GLU A 106 -3.36 -21.18 -12.56
C GLU A 106 -3.83 -19.71 -12.54
N HIS A 107 -4.62 -19.31 -13.56
CA HIS A 107 -5.19 -17.97 -13.60
C HIS A 107 -6.18 -17.72 -12.45
N ALA A 108 -7.01 -18.70 -12.11
CA ALA A 108 -7.95 -18.58 -11.00
C ALA A 108 -7.23 -18.41 -9.65
N GLU A 109 -6.16 -19.18 -9.41
CA GLU A 109 -5.30 -19.04 -8.24
C GLU A 109 -4.63 -17.67 -8.18
N PHE A 110 -4.05 -17.23 -9.30
CA PHE A 110 -3.42 -15.91 -9.38
C PHE A 110 -4.41 -14.77 -9.10
N THR A 111 -5.60 -14.80 -9.71
CA THR A 111 -6.64 -13.80 -9.47
C THR A 111 -7.05 -13.79 -8.00
N THR A 112 -7.26 -14.96 -7.39
CA THR A 112 -7.64 -15.07 -5.98
C THR A 112 -6.58 -14.46 -5.06
N VAL A 113 -5.31 -14.81 -5.27
CA VAL A 113 -4.19 -14.26 -4.48
C VAL A 113 -4.06 -12.75 -4.66
N MET A 114 -4.22 -12.25 -5.89
CA MET A 114 -4.12 -10.82 -6.15
C MET A 114 -5.29 -10.05 -5.52
N THR A 115 -6.50 -10.58 -5.60
CA THR A 115 -7.68 -10.00 -4.95
C THR A 115 -7.49 -9.96 -3.43
N ASP A 116 -7.01 -11.03 -2.79
CA ASP A 116 -6.75 -11.02 -1.34
C ASP A 116 -5.69 -9.97 -0.95
N ARG A 117 -4.62 -9.86 -1.74
CA ARG A 117 -3.58 -8.84 -1.53
C ARG A 117 -4.12 -7.42 -1.65
N LEU A 118 -4.97 -7.14 -2.64
CA LEU A 118 -5.61 -5.83 -2.81
C LEU A 118 -6.49 -5.51 -1.61
N VAL A 119 -7.36 -6.44 -1.20
CA VAL A 119 -8.24 -6.21 -0.04
C VAL A 119 -7.44 -6.00 1.25
N ARG A 120 -6.32 -6.72 1.44
CA ARG A 120 -5.42 -6.46 2.58
C ARG A 120 -4.81 -5.05 2.50
N ARG A 121 -4.35 -4.64 1.32
CA ARG A 121 -3.77 -3.30 1.13
C ARG A 121 -4.78 -2.19 1.35
N ASP A 122 -6.01 -2.35 0.88
CA ASP A 122 -7.08 -1.37 1.11
C ASP A 122 -7.40 -1.21 2.60
N ARG A 123 -7.37 -2.32 3.37
CA ARG A 123 -7.52 -2.25 4.84
C ARG A 123 -6.35 -1.55 5.51
N ASP A 124 -5.12 -1.84 5.08
CA ASP A 124 -3.93 -1.18 5.61
C ASP A 124 -3.97 0.33 5.33
N VAL A 125 -4.40 0.74 4.13
CA VAL A 125 -4.57 2.14 3.75
C VAL A 125 -5.64 2.82 4.60
N ALA A 126 -6.81 2.21 4.76
CA ALA A 126 -7.87 2.78 5.59
C ALA A 126 -7.43 2.95 7.06
N ALA A 127 -6.71 1.97 7.62
CA ALA A 127 -6.16 2.07 8.97
C ALA A 127 -5.14 3.21 9.10
N LEU A 128 -4.27 3.39 8.10
CA LEU A 128 -3.31 4.49 8.08
C LEU A 128 -3.99 5.86 7.94
N GLU A 129 -5.06 5.95 7.14
CA GLU A 129 -5.87 7.17 7.03
C GLU A 129 -6.49 7.55 8.38
N ASP A 130 -7.08 6.57 9.09
CA ASP A 130 -7.64 6.77 10.44
C ASP A 130 -6.57 7.22 11.45
N ASP A 131 -5.39 6.59 11.43
CA ASP A 131 -4.27 6.95 12.29
C ASP A 131 -3.76 8.37 12.05
N VAL A 132 -3.69 8.78 10.77
CA VAL A 132 -3.30 10.14 10.38
C VAL A 132 -4.31 11.16 10.91
N VAL A 133 -5.61 10.92 10.72
CA VAL A 133 -6.68 11.81 11.22
C VAL A 133 -6.63 11.89 12.76
N ALA A 134 -6.42 10.76 13.43
CA ALA A 134 -6.29 10.73 14.89
C ALA A 134 -5.04 11.48 15.38
N ALA A 135 -3.92 11.38 14.65
CA ALA A 135 -2.69 12.08 14.97
C ALA A 135 -2.84 13.60 14.76
N GLU A 136 -3.48 14.04 13.67
CA GLU A 136 -3.78 15.44 13.40
C GLU A 136 -4.66 16.04 14.51
N LYS A 137 -5.73 15.35 14.89
CA LYS A 137 -6.58 15.79 16.01
C LYS A 137 -5.79 15.93 17.31
N ARG A 138 -4.94 14.97 17.64
CA ARG A 138 -4.08 15.02 18.83
C ARG A 138 -3.10 16.20 18.78
N ALA A 139 -2.55 16.49 17.61
CA ALA A 139 -1.67 17.64 17.41
C ALA A 139 -2.41 18.96 17.64
N ILE A 140 -3.58 19.15 17.04
CA ILE A 140 -4.43 20.34 17.24
C ILE A 140 -4.78 20.52 18.72
N GLU A 141 -5.16 19.45 19.41
CA GLU A 141 -5.47 19.51 20.85
C GLU A 141 -4.24 19.86 21.70
N ALA A 142 -3.06 19.36 21.34
CA ALA A 142 -1.81 19.67 22.01
C ALA A 142 -1.41 21.14 21.79
N GLU A 143 -1.49 21.64 20.56
CA GLU A 143 -1.27 23.05 20.23
C GLU A 143 -2.23 23.96 21.00
N ALA A 144 -3.51 23.60 21.07
CA ALA A 144 -4.50 24.35 21.83
C ALA A 144 -4.20 24.35 23.34
N ARG A 145 -3.66 23.26 23.90
CA ARG A 145 -3.19 23.20 25.30
C ARG A 145 -2.00 24.15 25.52
N VAL A 146 -0.99 24.07 24.66
CA VAL A 146 0.20 24.94 24.74
C VAL A 146 -0.18 26.41 24.62
N GLN A 147 -1.08 26.78 23.70
CA GLN A 147 -1.55 28.16 23.57
C GLN A 147 -2.28 28.66 24.82
N ARG A 148 -3.08 27.81 25.48
CA ARG A 148 -3.74 28.18 26.75
C ARG A 148 -2.74 28.38 27.88
N GLU A 149 -1.73 27.51 27.97
CA GLU A 149 -0.66 27.63 28.97
C GLU A 149 0.20 28.87 28.73
N ALA A 150 0.55 29.16 27.47
CA ALA A 150 1.27 30.37 27.09
C ALA A 150 0.49 31.65 27.47
N ARG A 151 -0.83 31.69 27.23
CA ARG A 151 -1.67 32.81 27.68
C ARG A 151 -1.66 32.96 29.19
N ARG A 152 -1.82 31.88 29.95
CA ARG A 152 -1.75 31.92 31.42
C ARG A 152 -0.39 32.37 31.94
N ALA A 153 0.70 31.94 31.29
CA ALA A 153 2.04 32.36 31.65
C ALA A 153 2.23 33.87 31.38
N ASN A 154 1.76 34.38 30.25
CA ASN A 154 1.79 35.81 29.93
C ASN A 154 0.98 36.63 30.95
N ASP A 155 -0.26 36.22 31.27
CA ASP A 155 -1.10 36.89 32.27
C ASP A 155 -0.42 36.91 33.66
N ALA A 156 0.26 35.82 34.03
CA ALA A 156 1.01 35.74 35.27
C ALA A 156 2.26 36.65 35.27
N GLN A 157 2.98 36.71 34.14
CA GLN A 157 4.11 37.62 33.96
C GLN A 157 3.69 39.09 34.07
N GLU A 158 2.57 39.47 33.46
CA GLU A 158 2.02 40.82 33.57
C GLU A 158 1.70 41.18 35.03
N ARG A 159 1.07 40.26 35.77
CA ARG A 159 0.82 40.45 37.21
C ARG A 159 2.11 40.59 38.03
N LEU A 160 3.16 39.81 37.70
CA LEU A 160 4.45 39.93 38.36
C LEU A 160 5.08 41.31 38.11
N VAL A 161 4.98 41.84 36.88
CA VAL A 161 5.44 43.19 36.55
C VAL A 161 4.67 44.22 37.39
N THR A 162 3.34 44.19 37.39
CA THR A 162 2.52 45.13 38.18
C THR A 162 2.79 45.03 39.69
N LEU A 163 2.96 43.82 40.22
CA LEU A 163 3.28 43.63 41.64
C LEU A 163 4.68 44.16 41.98
N THR A 164 5.66 43.96 41.10
CA THR A 164 7.02 44.47 41.28
C THR A 164 7.02 46.00 41.29
N GLU A 165 6.30 46.63 40.37
CA GLU A 165 6.12 48.10 40.33
C GLU A 165 5.47 48.62 41.61
N ARG A 166 4.42 47.95 42.11
CA ARG A 166 3.76 48.34 43.38
C ARG A 166 4.67 48.18 44.59
N VAL A 167 5.47 47.11 44.65
CA VAL A 167 6.45 46.91 45.72
C VAL A 167 7.46 48.06 45.69
N GLN A 168 7.99 48.40 44.52
CA GLN A 168 8.93 49.51 44.36
C GLN A 168 8.30 50.84 44.78
N GLU A 169 7.05 51.12 44.39
CA GLU A 169 6.32 52.32 44.82
C GLU A 169 6.15 52.39 46.35
N LEU A 170 5.80 51.26 46.98
CA LEU A 170 5.67 51.18 48.44
C LEU A 170 7.01 51.32 49.16
N GLU A 171 8.10 50.80 48.59
CA GLU A 171 9.46 50.97 49.11
C GLU A 171 9.91 52.43 49.03
N ILE A 172 9.65 53.11 47.91
CA ILE A 172 9.91 54.56 47.76
C ILE A 172 9.09 55.34 48.79
N ARG A 173 7.78 55.10 48.90
CA ARG A 173 6.92 55.77 49.88
C ARG A 173 7.38 55.53 51.32
N LYS A 174 7.84 54.32 51.63
CA LYS A 174 8.40 53.99 52.95
C LYS A 174 9.71 54.75 53.21
N ALA A 175 10.56 54.90 52.19
CA ALA A 175 11.78 55.69 52.31
C ALA A 175 11.47 57.18 52.50
N GLU A 176 10.53 57.74 51.75
CA GLU A 176 10.03 59.12 51.92
C GLU A 176 9.48 59.34 53.33
N GLN A 177 8.61 58.46 53.82
CA GLN A 177 8.08 58.54 55.19
C GLN A 177 9.19 58.44 56.26
N ALA A 178 10.22 57.62 56.02
CA ALA A 178 11.35 57.52 56.94
C ALA A 178 12.19 58.81 56.95
N ASP A 179 12.37 59.45 55.80
CA ASP A 179 13.09 60.72 55.65
C ASP A 179 12.29 61.89 56.26
N GLU A 180 10.97 61.92 56.06
CA GLU A 180 10.07 62.86 56.74
C GLU A 180 10.13 62.68 58.26
N LEU A 181 10.04 61.44 58.77
CA LEU A 181 10.17 61.17 60.21
C LEU A 181 11.54 61.58 60.75
N ALA A 182 12.62 61.37 60.00
CA ALA A 182 13.95 61.82 60.37
C ALA A 182 14.05 63.35 60.41
N THR A 183 13.42 64.04 59.45
CA THR A 183 13.33 65.51 59.42
C THR A 183 12.54 66.04 60.61
N TRP A 184 11.37 65.47 60.92
CA TRP A 184 10.61 65.80 62.13
C TRP A 184 11.44 65.56 63.40
N HIS A 185 12.19 64.45 63.49
CA HIS A 185 13.07 64.21 64.64
C HIS A 185 14.22 65.21 64.75
N ALA A 186 14.72 65.75 63.63
CA ALA A 186 15.76 66.77 63.61
C ALA A 186 15.21 68.18 63.91
N GLU A 187 13.96 68.47 63.52
CA GLU A 187 13.26 69.74 63.76
C GLU A 187 12.53 69.77 65.12
N VAL A 188 12.38 68.62 65.80
CA VAL A 188 12.17 68.59 67.26
C VAL A 188 13.41 69.17 67.90
N ASP A 189 13.38 70.48 68.05
CA ASP A 189 14.38 71.26 68.73
C ASP A 189 14.54 70.69 70.14
N VAL A 190 15.76 70.26 70.48
CA VAL A 190 16.08 69.80 71.83
C VAL A 190 15.71 70.90 72.82
N ASP A 191 15.78 72.17 72.41
CA ASP A 191 15.35 73.32 73.20
C ASP A 191 13.82 73.34 73.43
N ALA A 192 12.99 72.88 72.49
CA ALA A 192 11.53 72.78 72.68
C ALA A 192 11.13 71.68 73.68
N VAL A 193 11.84 70.56 73.70
CA VAL A 193 11.65 69.50 74.71
C VAL A 193 12.12 69.97 76.08
N VAL A 194 13.27 70.65 76.15
CA VAL A 194 13.79 71.28 77.37
C VAL A 194 12.83 72.35 77.89
N ASP A 195 12.25 73.17 77.02
CA ASP A 195 11.26 74.20 77.38
C ASP A 195 9.96 73.60 77.91
N LEU A 196 9.50 72.47 77.34
CA LEU A 196 8.32 71.76 77.84
C LEU A 196 8.58 71.18 79.23
N ILE A 197 9.74 70.56 79.47
CA ILE A 197 10.15 70.07 80.80
C ILE A 197 10.25 71.24 81.79
N ALA A 198 10.85 72.36 81.38
CA ALA A 198 10.94 73.56 82.21
C ALA A 198 9.57 74.21 82.49
N TRP A 199 8.58 74.04 81.61
CA TRP A 199 7.19 74.43 81.86
C TRP A 199 6.51 73.46 82.83
N GLU A 200 6.69 72.15 82.66
CA GLU A 200 6.11 71.12 83.51
C GLU A 200 6.64 71.20 84.95
N GLU A 201 7.94 71.48 85.13
CA GLU A 201 8.54 71.80 86.43
C GLU A 201 7.95 73.07 87.05
N ARG A 202 7.66 74.10 86.25
CA ARG A 202 6.97 75.32 86.73
C ARG A 202 5.53 75.05 87.15
N VAL A 203 4.80 74.20 86.44
CA VAL A 203 3.43 73.79 86.79
C VAL A 203 3.44 72.92 88.05
N ALA A 204 4.39 71.99 88.17
CA ALA A 204 4.59 71.18 89.36
C ALA A 204 4.96 72.05 90.58
N ALA A 205 5.86 73.02 90.41
CA ALA A 205 6.21 74.00 91.44
C ALA A 205 5.03 74.93 91.81
N GLY A 206 4.14 75.22 90.86
CA GLY A 206 2.92 76.01 91.08
C GLY A 206 1.78 75.27 91.80
N SER A 207 1.88 73.95 91.96
CA SER A 207 0.83 73.13 92.60
C SER A 207 1.00 72.93 94.12
N VAL A 208 2.06 73.48 94.73
CA VAL A 208 2.27 73.46 96.18
C VAL A 208 2.10 74.87 96.75
N SER A 209 0.85 75.24 97.01
CA SER A 209 0.50 76.42 97.79
C SER A 209 -0.27 75.99 99.04
N PRO A 210 0.36 75.96 100.24
CA PRO A 210 -0.38 75.83 101.48
C PRO A 210 -0.84 77.22 101.96
N VAL A 211 -2.14 77.43 101.82
CA VAL A 211 -2.93 78.40 102.58
C VAL A 211 -2.92 78.02 104.07
N GLN A 212 -2.37 78.88 104.94
CA GLN A 212 -2.72 79.04 106.37
C GLN A 212 -2.26 80.45 106.79
N GLU A 213 -3.09 81.47 106.88
CA GLU A 213 -4.17 81.76 107.84
C GLU A 213 -3.74 81.82 109.34
N GLN A 214 -3.71 83.08 109.83
CA GLN A 214 -4.14 83.57 111.15
C GLN A 214 -3.28 83.37 112.44
N LYS A 215 -2.91 84.54 113.01
CA LYS A 215 -3.40 85.12 114.29
C LYS A 215 -2.46 85.22 115.51
N HIS A 216 -2.36 86.49 115.93
CA HIS A 216 -2.37 87.08 117.30
C HIS A 216 -1.06 87.33 118.07
N ALA A 217 -1.05 88.58 118.57
CA ALA A 217 -0.28 89.23 119.64
C ALA A 217 1.09 89.83 119.26
#